data_AF-A0A965NNY9-F1
#
_entry.id   AF-A0A965NNY9-F1
#
_cell.length_a   1.000
_cell.length_b   1.000
_cell.length_c   1.000
_cell.angle_alpha   90.00
_cell.angle_beta   90.00
_cell.angle_gamma   90.00
#
_symmetry.space_group_name_H-M   'P 1'
#
loop_
_entity.id
_entity.type
_entity.pdbx_description
1 polymer ?
#
loop_
_entity_poly.entity_id
_entity_poly.type
_entity_poly.pdbx_seq_one_letter_code
_entity_poly.pdbx_strand_id
1 'polypeptide(L)'
;EKARDHLGRIRELERAKEPDWATVVEEYDKLSGELPQDERPSVRHQIRLAKAKAKIEMLDVAGAIADLSQLLKESAAVDGEDGTTTRAIRETLGKAYFYATSLLKANGATEDEWRPYAERTRQVFRYLAEHQDPAALADYEKRVEAEFARSVRQNNL
;
A
#
# COMPACT_ATOMS: atom_id res chain seq x y z
N GLU A 1 2.31 26.35 3.69
CA GLU A 1 1.00 26.63 3.08
C GLU A 1 0.86 25.92 1.73
N LYS A 2 1.65 26.30 0.71
CA LYS A 2 1.64 25.69 -0.63
C LYS A 2 1.65 24.14 -0.70
N ALA A 3 2.56 23.47 0.00
CA ALA A 3 2.65 21.98 -0.03
C ALA A 3 1.42 21.29 0.59
N ARG A 4 0.81 21.92 1.60
CA ARG A 4 -0.42 21.42 2.25
C ARG A 4 -1.61 21.56 1.31
N ASP A 5 -1.70 22.70 0.61
CA ASP A 5 -2.75 22.95 -0.37
C ASP A 5 -2.61 22.03 -1.58
N HIS A 6 -1.37 21.78 -2.02
CA HIS A 6 -1.07 20.81 -3.07
C HIS A 6 -1.51 19.39 -2.65
N LEU A 7 -1.17 18.93 -1.45
CA LEU A 7 -1.66 17.65 -0.93
C LEU A 7 -3.20 17.60 -0.86
N GLY A 8 -3.86 18.72 -0.53
CA GLY A 8 -5.31 18.86 -0.59
C GLY A 8 -5.88 18.56 -1.98
N ARG A 9 -5.32 19.19 -3.01
CA ARG A 9 -5.71 18.96 -4.42
C ARG A 9 -5.49 17.51 -4.86
N ILE A 10 -4.37 16.89 -4.48
CA ILE A 10 -4.13 15.47 -4.79
C ILE A 10 -5.24 14.59 -4.20
N ARG A 11 -5.64 14.84 -2.95
CA ARG A 11 -6.73 14.09 -2.30
C ARG A 11 -8.09 14.30 -2.96
N GLU A 12 -8.33 15.44 -3.60
CA GLU A 12 -9.53 15.66 -4.39
C GLU A 12 -9.50 14.82 -5.68
N LEU A 13 -8.35 14.74 -6.35
CA LEU A 13 -8.16 13.88 -7.52
C LEU A 13 -8.37 12.40 -7.17
N GLU A 14 -7.81 11.92 -6.06
CA GLU A 14 -7.99 10.53 -5.57
C GLU A 14 -9.46 10.18 -5.29
N ARG A 15 -10.29 11.17 -4.95
CA ARG A 15 -11.72 10.97 -4.60
C ARG A 15 -12.67 11.14 -5.78
N ALA A 16 -12.15 11.47 -6.97
CA ALA A 16 -12.97 11.54 -8.16
C ALA A 16 -13.67 10.20 -8.40
N LYS A 17 -14.81 10.21 -9.10
CA LYS A 17 -15.56 8.98 -9.42
C LYS A 17 -14.71 8.02 -10.26
N GLU A 18 -13.92 8.57 -11.17
CA GLU A 18 -12.96 7.86 -12.02
C GLU A 18 -11.64 8.63 -11.91
N PRO A 19 -10.80 8.33 -10.90
CA PRO A 19 -9.54 9.03 -10.70
C PRO A 19 -8.58 8.79 -11.87
N ASP A 20 -8.00 9.87 -12.38
CA ASP A 20 -6.84 9.76 -13.26
C ASP A 20 -5.59 9.52 -12.41
N TRP A 21 -5.29 8.24 -12.22
CA TRP A 21 -4.17 7.83 -11.38
C TRP A 21 -2.80 8.24 -11.94
N ALA A 22 -2.66 8.40 -13.26
CA ALA A 22 -1.43 8.91 -13.86
C ALA A 22 -1.18 10.35 -13.40
N THR A 23 -2.22 11.19 -13.48
CA THR A 23 -2.16 12.56 -12.96
C THR A 23 -1.89 12.57 -11.45
N VAL A 24 -2.52 11.70 -10.66
CA VAL A 24 -2.26 11.59 -9.20
C VAL A 24 -0.78 11.28 -8.91
N VAL A 25 -0.20 10.32 -9.63
CA VAL A 25 1.23 9.95 -9.48
C VAL A 25 2.13 11.12 -9.85
N GLU A 26 1.85 11.84 -10.93
CA GLU A 26 2.60 13.03 -11.34
C GLU A 26 2.53 14.16 -10.30
N GLU A 27 1.35 14.43 -9.74
CA GLU A 27 1.20 15.46 -8.70
C GLU A 27 1.96 15.07 -7.42
N TYR A 28 2.02 13.78 -7.06
CA TYR A 28 2.88 13.33 -5.96
C TYR A 28 4.37 13.51 -6.24
N ASP A 29 4.82 13.37 -7.49
CA ASP A 29 6.20 13.66 -7.89
C ASP A 29 6.52 15.15 -7.78
N LYS A 30 5.61 16.01 -8.27
CA LYS A 30 5.72 17.46 -8.11
C LYS A 30 5.77 17.84 -6.64
N LEU A 31 4.85 17.33 -5.82
CA LEU A 31 4.81 17.60 -4.38
C LEU A 31 6.12 17.19 -3.71
N SER A 32 6.67 16.02 -4.03
CA SER A 32 7.94 15.53 -3.46
C SER A 32 9.12 16.45 -3.77
N GLY A 33 9.14 17.05 -4.97
CA GLY A 33 10.14 18.03 -5.38
C GLY A 33 9.97 19.41 -4.74
N GLU A 34 8.76 19.77 -4.29
CA GLU A 34 8.48 21.03 -3.61
C GLU A 34 8.79 21.01 -2.10
N LEU A 35 9.02 19.83 -1.51
CA LEU A 35 9.28 19.71 -0.07
C LEU A 35 10.64 20.33 0.33
N PRO A 36 10.70 21.15 1.40
CA PRO A 36 11.95 21.70 1.93
C PRO A 36 12.99 20.63 2.22
N GLN A 37 14.29 20.90 1.98
CA GLN A 37 15.34 19.89 2.18
C GLN A 37 15.40 19.34 3.61
N ASP A 38 15.05 20.16 4.60
CA ASP A 38 14.97 19.84 6.02
C ASP A 38 13.62 19.23 6.46
N GLU A 39 12.72 18.97 5.51
CA GLU A 39 11.44 18.30 5.78
C GLU A 39 11.67 16.94 6.44
N ARG A 40 10.80 16.60 7.40
CA ARG A 40 10.94 15.38 8.20
C ARG A 40 10.92 14.14 7.29
N PRO A 41 11.83 13.17 7.47
CA PRO A 41 11.85 11.95 6.66
C PRO A 41 10.51 11.20 6.64
N SER A 42 9.82 11.15 7.78
CA SER A 42 8.49 10.51 7.89
C SER A 42 7.43 11.15 6.99
N VAL A 43 7.46 12.48 6.76
CA VAL A 43 6.56 13.16 5.82
C VAL A 43 6.85 12.72 4.38
N ARG A 44 8.14 12.67 4.01
CA ARG A 44 8.57 12.17 2.69
C ARG A 44 8.16 10.71 2.49
N HIS A 45 8.28 9.88 3.53
CA HIS A 45 7.85 8.49 3.49
C HIS A 45 6.33 8.34 3.29
N GLN A 46 5.53 9.16 3.97
CA GLN A 46 4.07 9.15 3.80
C GLN A 46 3.64 9.54 2.38
N ILE A 47 4.30 10.54 1.78
CA ILE A 47 4.02 10.96 0.40
C ILE A 47 4.40 9.85 -0.59
N ARG A 48 5.57 9.22 -0.42
CA ARG A 48 5.99 8.09 -1.26
C ARG A 48 5.08 6.87 -1.09
N LEU A 49 4.60 6.60 0.11
CA LEU A 49 3.60 5.55 0.37
C LEU A 49 2.30 5.83 -0.39
N ALA A 50 1.80 7.07 -0.36
CA ALA A 50 0.59 7.44 -1.08
C ALA A 50 0.77 7.32 -2.62
N LYS A 51 1.89 7.79 -3.15
CA LYS A 51 2.26 7.59 -4.56
C LYS A 51 2.29 6.11 -4.95
N ALA A 52 2.89 5.26 -4.12
CA ALA A 52 2.95 3.82 -4.39
C ALA A 52 1.56 3.16 -4.41
N LYS A 53 0.61 3.64 -3.60
CA LYS A 53 -0.79 3.19 -3.68
C LYS A 53 -1.42 3.60 -5.02
N ALA A 54 -1.23 4.84 -5.46
CA ALA A 54 -1.72 5.29 -6.77
C ALA A 54 -1.10 4.48 -7.94
N LYS A 55 0.18 4.10 -7.86
CA LYS A 55 0.81 3.19 -8.83
C LYS A 55 0.14 1.81 -8.88
N ILE A 56 -0.25 1.26 -7.74
CA ILE A 56 -0.98 -0.01 -7.68
C ILE A 56 -2.33 0.11 -8.39
N GLU A 57 -3.05 1.23 -8.20
CA GLU A 57 -4.31 1.50 -8.91
C GLU A 57 -4.12 1.60 -10.44
N MET A 58 -2.95 2.09 -10.90
CA MET A 58 -2.56 2.07 -12.32
C MET A 58 -2.14 0.69 -12.84
N LEU A 59 -2.15 -0.34 -11.99
CA LEU A 59 -1.57 -1.67 -12.26
C LEU A 59 -0.04 -1.63 -12.51
N ASP A 60 0.66 -0.54 -12.17
CA ASP A 60 2.13 -0.49 -12.09
C ASP A 60 2.60 -1.16 -10.79
N VAL A 61 2.33 -2.45 -10.68
CA VAL A 61 2.63 -3.24 -9.47
C VAL A 61 4.14 -3.44 -9.32
N ALA A 62 4.88 -3.62 -10.43
CA ALA A 62 6.32 -3.79 -10.40
C ALA A 62 7.03 -2.52 -9.89
N GLY A 63 6.65 -1.34 -10.40
CA GLY A 63 7.16 -0.06 -9.93
C GLY A 63 6.82 0.20 -8.46
N ALA A 64 5.59 -0.11 -8.04
CA ALA A 64 5.19 0.01 -6.65
C ALA A 64 6.00 -0.90 -5.72
N ILE A 65 6.24 -2.16 -6.09
CA ILE A 65 7.05 -3.11 -5.29
C ILE A 65 8.47 -2.59 -5.10
N ALA A 66 9.11 -2.09 -6.16
CA ALA A 66 10.47 -1.56 -6.09
C ALA A 66 10.55 -0.37 -5.12
N ASP A 67 9.65 0.60 -5.28
CA ASP A 67 9.58 1.79 -4.44
C ASP A 67 9.29 1.45 -2.97
N LEU A 68 8.30 0.59 -2.72
CA LEU A 68 7.88 0.18 -1.38
C LEU A 68 8.95 -0.65 -0.67
N SER A 69 9.69 -1.50 -1.39
CA SER A 69 10.76 -2.31 -0.81
C SER A 69 11.93 -1.46 -0.33
N GLN A 70 12.27 -0.41 -1.09
CA GLN A 70 13.27 0.56 -0.66
C GLN A 70 12.75 1.41 0.49
N LEU A 71 11.53 1.92 0.35
CA LEU A 71 10.90 2.77 1.35
C LEU A 71 10.72 2.06 2.71
N LEU A 72 10.47 0.76 2.71
CA LEU A 72 10.34 -0.04 3.94
C LEU A 72 11.65 -0.05 4.75
N LYS A 73 12.80 -0.16 4.07
CA LYS A 73 14.11 -0.14 4.74
C LYS A 73 14.38 1.24 5.35
N GLU A 74 14.09 2.28 4.58
CA GLU A 74 14.30 3.67 5.02
C GLU A 74 13.38 4.05 6.18
N SER A 75 12.11 3.68 6.11
CA SER A 75 11.16 3.96 7.20
C SER A 75 11.50 3.16 8.45
N ALA A 76 11.93 1.90 8.33
CA ALA A 76 12.36 1.11 9.49
C ALA A 76 13.58 1.73 10.20
N ALA A 77 14.51 2.33 9.44
CA ALA A 77 15.66 3.02 10.00
C ALA A 77 15.29 4.32 10.74
N VAL A 78 14.19 4.99 10.35
CA VAL A 78 13.74 6.27 10.93
C VAL A 78 12.73 6.06 12.06
N ASP A 79 11.68 5.30 11.80
CA ASP A 79 10.50 5.15 12.67
C ASP A 79 10.51 3.81 13.44
N GLY A 80 11.49 2.94 13.20
CA GLY A 80 11.54 1.58 13.72
C GLY A 80 10.70 0.59 12.92
N GLU A 81 10.91 -0.70 13.17
CA GLU A 81 10.25 -1.81 12.46
C GLU A 81 8.72 -1.80 12.62
N ASP A 82 8.24 -1.44 13.81
CA ASP A 82 6.81 -1.37 14.17
C ASP A 82 6.24 0.05 14.15
N GLY A 83 7.01 1.03 13.67
CA GLY A 83 6.53 2.40 13.50
C GLY A 83 5.30 2.46 12.58
N THR A 84 4.34 3.35 12.87
CA THR A 84 3.05 3.40 12.15
C THR A 84 3.22 3.51 10.63
N THR A 85 4.12 4.37 10.16
CA THR A 85 4.41 4.51 8.72
C THR A 85 5.06 3.25 8.15
N THR A 86 6.06 2.68 8.84
CA THR A 86 6.73 1.43 8.45
C THR A 86 5.73 0.28 8.33
N ARG A 87 4.83 0.13 9.30
CA ARG A 87 3.78 -0.88 9.27
C ARG A 87 2.83 -0.69 8.08
N ALA A 88 2.42 0.55 7.79
CA ALA A 88 1.57 0.86 6.63
C ALA A 88 2.26 0.60 5.28
N ILE A 89 3.57 0.89 5.18
CA ILE A 89 4.40 0.55 4.01
C ILE A 89 4.46 -0.96 3.84
N ARG A 90 4.74 -1.69 4.92
CA ARG A 90 4.82 -3.15 4.92
C ARG A 90 3.49 -3.78 4.48
N GLU A 91 2.37 -3.31 5.00
CA GLU A 91 1.04 -3.76 4.59
C GLU A 91 0.79 -3.51 3.10
N THR A 92 1.13 -2.32 2.61
CA THR A 92 0.95 -1.94 1.20
C THR A 92 1.84 -2.79 0.29
N LEU A 93 3.07 -3.09 0.71
CA LEU A 93 3.98 -4.00 -0.01
C LEU A 93 3.43 -5.42 -0.07
N GLY A 94 2.84 -5.92 1.02
CA GLY A 94 2.14 -7.21 1.04
C GLY A 94 0.99 -7.29 0.03
N LYS A 95 0.19 -6.21 -0.08
CA LYS A 95 -0.86 -6.06 -1.09
C LYS A 95 -0.30 -6.02 -2.51
N ALA A 96 0.80 -5.28 -2.74
CA ALA A 96 1.45 -5.23 -4.05
C ALA A 96 1.91 -6.62 -4.51
N TYR A 97 2.52 -7.42 -3.62
CA TYR A 97 2.87 -8.82 -3.92
C TYR A 97 1.64 -9.69 -4.23
N PHE A 98 0.52 -9.46 -3.55
CA PHE A 98 -0.73 -10.18 -3.82
C PHE A 98 -1.27 -9.84 -5.23
N TYR A 99 -1.23 -8.56 -5.61
CA TYR A 99 -1.62 -8.14 -6.95
C TYR A 99 -0.67 -8.67 -8.02
N ALA A 100 0.64 -8.68 -7.78
CA ALA A 100 1.61 -9.28 -8.70
C ALA A 100 1.32 -10.76 -8.93
N THR A 101 1.03 -11.51 -7.85
CA THR A 101 0.60 -12.91 -7.94
C THR A 101 -0.63 -13.06 -8.81
N SER A 102 -1.66 -12.25 -8.57
CA SER A 102 -2.93 -12.32 -9.31
C SER A 102 -2.76 -11.98 -10.78
N LEU A 103 -2.02 -10.91 -11.09
CA LEU A 103 -1.70 -10.49 -12.45
C LEU A 103 -0.91 -11.56 -13.21
N LEU A 104 0.11 -12.14 -12.60
CA LEU A 104 0.92 -13.18 -13.24
C LEU A 104 0.08 -14.42 -13.55
N LYS A 105 -0.74 -14.88 -12.61
CA LYS A 105 -1.65 -16.02 -12.83
C LYS A 105 -2.66 -15.72 -13.95
N ALA A 106 -3.24 -14.52 -13.96
CA ALA A 106 -4.20 -14.11 -14.99
C ALA A 106 -3.57 -14.07 -16.40
N ASN A 107 -2.27 -13.75 -16.49
CA ASN A 107 -1.51 -13.73 -17.74
C ASN A 107 -0.89 -15.09 -18.13
N GLY A 108 -1.23 -16.17 -17.41
CA GLY A 108 -0.76 -17.52 -17.73
C GLY A 108 0.70 -17.79 -17.36
N ALA A 109 1.29 -16.99 -16.47
CA ALA A 109 2.64 -17.23 -15.96
C ALA A 109 2.75 -18.59 -15.26
N THR A 110 3.92 -19.19 -15.35
CA THR A 110 4.25 -20.45 -14.69
C THR A 110 4.27 -20.29 -13.17
N GLU A 111 4.15 -21.41 -12.47
CA GLU A 111 4.19 -21.40 -11.02
C GLU A 111 5.50 -20.84 -10.45
N ASP A 112 6.64 -21.10 -11.08
CA ASP A 112 7.93 -20.55 -10.64
C ASP A 112 7.99 -19.01 -10.76
N GLU A 113 7.21 -18.41 -11.67
CA GLU A 113 7.14 -16.97 -11.83
C GLU A 113 6.23 -16.29 -10.80
N TRP A 114 5.07 -16.88 -10.47
CA TRP A 114 4.12 -16.24 -9.54
C TRP A 114 4.30 -16.66 -8.07
N ARG A 115 4.80 -17.87 -7.80
CA ARG A 115 4.93 -18.42 -6.44
C ARG A 115 5.78 -17.54 -5.52
N PRO A 116 6.91 -16.95 -5.94
CA PRO A 116 7.71 -16.09 -5.08
C PRO A 116 6.92 -14.90 -4.53
N TYR A 117 6.07 -14.27 -5.35
CA TYR A 117 5.22 -13.16 -4.90
C TYR A 117 4.18 -13.63 -3.88
N ALA A 118 3.56 -14.78 -4.12
CA ALA A 118 2.60 -15.36 -3.18
C ALA A 118 3.24 -15.68 -1.82
N GLU A 119 4.46 -16.19 -1.81
CA GLU A 119 5.22 -16.46 -0.59
C GLU A 119 5.58 -15.16 0.14
N ARG A 120 6.02 -14.12 -0.59
CA ARG A 120 6.30 -12.80 0.01
C ARG A 120 5.06 -12.18 0.63
N THR A 121 3.90 -12.28 -0.02
CA THR A 121 2.61 -11.88 0.57
C THR A 121 2.38 -12.58 1.92
N ARG A 122 2.53 -13.91 1.98
CA ARG A 122 2.33 -14.68 3.22
C ARG A 122 3.30 -14.27 4.32
N GLN A 123 4.59 -14.14 4.00
CA GLN A 123 5.62 -13.73 4.95
C GLN A 123 5.29 -12.35 5.56
N VAL A 124 4.90 -11.39 4.72
CA VAL A 124 4.57 -10.03 5.16
C VAL A 124 3.36 -10.02 6.09
N PHE A 125 2.26 -10.68 5.72
CA PHE A 125 1.05 -10.66 6.56
C PHE A 125 1.21 -11.50 7.82
N ARG A 126 2.00 -12.58 7.79
CA ARG A 126 2.38 -13.31 9.00
C ARG A 126 3.16 -12.41 9.97
N TYR A 127 4.17 -11.70 9.48
CA TYR A 127 4.92 -10.74 10.32
C TYR A 127 3.97 -9.71 10.95
N LEU A 128 3.07 -9.12 10.15
CA LEU A 128 2.13 -8.11 10.65
C LEU A 128 1.20 -8.65 11.73
N ALA A 129 0.74 -9.90 11.60
CA ALA A 129 -0.12 -10.58 12.57
C ALA A 129 0.64 -10.90 13.87
N GLU A 130 1.87 -11.41 13.77
CA GLU A 130 2.72 -11.72 14.93
C GLU A 130 3.12 -10.46 15.73
N HIS A 131 3.17 -9.31 15.07
CA HIS A 131 3.50 -8.00 15.68
C HIS A 131 2.26 -7.11 15.89
N GLN A 132 1.06 -7.68 15.85
CA GLN A 132 -0.17 -6.96 16.17
C GLN A 132 -0.51 -7.11 17.65
N ASP A 133 -1.13 -6.08 18.23
CA ASP A 133 -1.77 -6.21 19.53
C ASP A 133 -2.84 -7.32 19.49
N PRO A 134 -2.80 -8.33 20.39
CA PRO A 134 -3.74 -9.44 20.36
C PRO A 134 -5.22 -9.04 20.36
N ALA A 135 -5.57 -7.96 21.07
CA ALA A 135 -6.95 -7.46 21.08
C ALA A 135 -7.35 -6.90 19.70
N ALA A 136 -6.47 -6.10 19.08
CA ALA A 136 -6.68 -5.59 17.74
C ALA A 136 -6.77 -6.70 16.68
N LEU A 137 -6.04 -7.81 16.86
CA LEU A 137 -6.13 -8.99 15.98
C LEU A 137 -7.51 -9.67 16.10
N ALA A 138 -7.97 -9.91 17.33
CA ALA A 138 -9.28 -10.52 17.56
C ALA A 138 -10.44 -9.68 16.99
N ASP A 139 -10.36 -8.36 17.10
CA ASP A 139 -11.35 -7.45 16.51
C ASP A 139 -11.31 -7.45 14.97
N TYR A 140 -10.11 -7.56 14.39
CA TYR A 140 -9.95 -7.71 12.95
C TYR A 140 -10.61 -9.01 12.45
N GLU A 141 -10.36 -10.14 13.11
CA GLU A 141 -10.92 -11.44 12.74
C GLU A 141 -12.46 -11.42 12.79
N LYS A 142 -13.06 -10.87 13.85
CA LYS A 142 -14.52 -10.69 13.94
C LYS A 142 -15.08 -9.87 12.78
N ARG A 143 -14.38 -8.83 12.35
CA ARG A 143 -14.81 -8.02 11.19
C ARG A 143 -14.74 -8.80 9.89
N VAL A 144 -13.68 -9.59 9.68
CA VAL A 144 -13.55 -10.46 8.50
C VAL A 144 -14.70 -11.46 8.44
N GLU A 145 -15.01 -12.13 9.55
CA GLU A 145 -16.15 -13.07 9.64
C GLU A 145 -17.48 -12.38 9.32
N ALA A 146 -17.71 -11.18 9.88
CA ALA A 146 -18.94 -10.43 9.65
C ALA A 146 -19.12 -10.03 8.17
N GLU A 147 -18.07 -9.55 7.51
CA GLU A 147 -18.12 -9.17 6.09
C GLU A 147 -18.29 -10.38 5.17
N PHE A 148 -17.63 -11.50 5.49
CA PHE A 148 -17.84 -12.74 4.76
C PHE A 148 -19.30 -13.21 4.86
N ALA A 149 -19.87 -13.23 6.07
CA ALA A 149 -21.25 -13.61 6.30
C ALA A 149 -22.26 -12.64 5.62
N ARG A 150 -21.92 -11.35 5.52
CA ARG A 150 -22.73 -10.38 4.77
C ARG A 150 -22.71 -10.68 3.27
N SER A 151 -21.52 -10.91 2.71
CA SER A 151 -21.33 -11.17 1.28
C SER A 151 -22.04 -12.45 0.81
N VAL A 152 -21.95 -13.53 1.60
CA VAL A 152 -22.66 -14.79 1.30
C VAL A 152 -24.18 -14.61 1.35
N ARG A 153 -24.71 -13.81 2.27
CA ARG A 153 -26.15 -13.53 2.35
C ARG A 153 -26.66 -12.68 1.18
N GLN A 154 -25.88 -11.73 0.69
CA GLN A 154 -26.25 -10.91 -0.47
C GLN A 154 -26.26 -11.71 -1.78
N ASN A 155 -25.43 -12.75 -1.91
CA ASN A 155 -25.38 -13.61 -3.10
C ASN A 155 -26.44 -14.73 -3.12
N ASN A 156 -27.21 -14.90 -2.04
CA ASN A 156 -28.27 -15.92 -1.91
C ASN A 156 -29.70 -15.35 -2.09
N LEU A 157 -29.83 -14.15 -2.68
CA LEU A 157 -31.08 -13.50 -3.09
C LEU A 157 -31.08 -13.30 -4.61
#